data_AF-I0KD20-F1
#
_entry.id   AF-I0KD20-F1
#
_cell.length_a   1.000
_cell.length_b   1.000
_cell.length_c   1.000
_cell.angle_alpha   90.00
_cell.angle_beta   90.00
_cell.angle_gamma   90.00
#
_symmetry.space_group_name_H-M   'P 1'
#
loop_
_entity.id
_entity.type
_entity.pdbx_description
1 polymer ?
#
loop_
_entity_poly.entity_id
_entity_poly.type
_entity_poly.pdbx_seq_one_letter_code
_entity_poly.pdbx_strand_id
1 'polypeptide(L)'
;MTRFFLFCWIALAPLWVLGQSTLPYDLSAKPIELFPSSPASVSGLVAFTGQPVALSATAYTDAGSDALSAELQPAVLLQGGRFYVNWTGEQTRQIAQERPQLYLIVRAGGTAIQAGYIRLRYGQVPLVPGSPLSINVATITRADINQIRDSLRVAVQGSSSIAQGAAVSAQQSATDAQQARATAQGAATTAQNSQTAAAASASSAQTSAGNAQTAATSASVSAGQASTAATTATTAATQAQGYAANAGTSATSAGTSATNAAASAGVATTQAQNYVVSASAVSGTYTIDCSLRDNQTHYLTLTGNATLSLTNMVAGKNIYLRVVQGGVGSFTLAFPGSVTFPGAAAIDWNTTPGTVNTFSLNCYSSAGADGWYTKQ
;
A
#
# COMPACT_ATOMS: atom_id res chain seq x y z
N MET A 1 -16.00 6.72 10.52
CA MET A 1 -16.59 8.08 10.47
C MET A 1 -15.61 8.97 9.74
N THR A 2 -15.80 9.16 8.43
CA THR A 2 -14.88 9.95 7.59
C THR A 2 -15.73 10.92 6.78
N ARG A 3 -15.53 12.22 7.00
CA ARG A 3 -16.31 13.34 6.44
C ARG A 3 -15.54 14.03 5.31
N PHE A 4 -16.30 14.38 4.26
CA PHE A 4 -16.16 15.53 3.33
C PHE A 4 -14.95 15.64 2.40
N PHE A 5 -15.20 15.74 1.08
CA PHE A 5 -15.35 17.02 0.35
C PHE A 5 -16.00 16.78 -1.03
N LEU A 6 -17.11 17.48 -1.31
CA LEU A 6 -17.79 17.52 -2.62
C LEU A 6 -17.49 18.89 -3.25
N PHE A 7 -16.74 18.92 -4.35
CA PHE A 7 -16.48 20.13 -5.12
C PHE A 7 -17.58 20.32 -6.18
N CYS A 8 -18.31 21.43 -6.08
CA CYS A 8 -19.32 21.86 -7.04
C CYS A 8 -18.69 22.84 -8.04
N TRP A 9 -18.70 22.51 -9.33
CA TRP A 9 -18.26 23.38 -10.42
C TRP A 9 -19.46 24.20 -10.92
N ILE A 10 -19.37 25.53 -10.79
CA ILE A 10 -20.30 26.49 -11.41
C ILE A 10 -19.76 26.82 -12.81
N ALA A 11 -20.50 26.44 -13.85
CA ALA A 11 -20.20 26.82 -15.23
C ALA A 11 -20.78 28.22 -15.51
N LEU A 12 -19.91 29.22 -15.61
CA LEU A 12 -20.24 30.54 -16.14
C LEU A 12 -20.33 30.47 -17.67
N ALA A 13 -21.49 30.82 -18.24
CA ALA A 13 -21.66 31.01 -19.68
C ALA A 13 -20.98 32.33 -20.11
N PRO A 14 -20.28 32.37 -21.26
CA PRO A 14 -19.60 33.58 -21.71
C PRO A 14 -20.59 34.64 -22.20
N LEU A 15 -20.49 35.84 -21.61
CA LEU A 15 -21.09 37.07 -22.13
C LEU A 15 -20.41 37.42 -23.45
N TRP A 16 -21.14 37.38 -24.57
CA TRP A 16 -20.63 37.79 -25.87
C TRP A 16 -20.59 39.33 -25.95
N VAL A 17 -19.44 39.92 -25.64
CA VAL A 17 -19.17 41.32 -25.94
C VAL A 17 -18.85 41.39 -27.43
N LEU A 18 -19.80 41.88 -28.24
CA LEU A 18 -19.53 42.27 -29.62
C LEU A 18 -18.59 43.48 -29.57
N GLY A 19 -17.28 43.22 -29.72
CA GLY A 19 -16.30 44.28 -29.92
C GLY A 19 -16.71 45.07 -31.16
N GLN A 20 -17.06 46.34 -30.96
CA GLN A 20 -17.36 47.28 -32.03
C GLN A 20 -16.07 47.47 -32.83
N SER A 21 -15.89 46.66 -33.86
CA SER A 21 -14.77 46.76 -34.79
C SER A 21 -14.83 48.13 -35.44
N THR A 22 -13.97 49.04 -35.00
CA THR A 22 -13.72 50.32 -35.66
C THR A 22 -13.06 50.00 -36.99
N LEU A 23 -13.89 49.85 -38.02
CA LEU A 23 -13.44 49.57 -39.38
C LEU A 23 -12.53 50.72 -39.86
N PRO A 24 -11.46 50.41 -40.61
CA PRO A 24 -10.35 51.34 -40.88
C PRO A 24 -10.67 52.43 -41.92
N TYR A 25 -11.93 52.59 -42.35
CA TYR A 25 -12.30 53.58 -43.35
C TYR A 25 -13.64 54.23 -43.01
N ASP A 26 -13.54 55.50 -42.62
CA ASP A 26 -14.67 56.42 -42.62
C ASP A 26 -15.05 56.74 -44.08
N LEU A 27 -16.24 56.31 -44.52
CA LEU A 27 -16.77 56.65 -45.84
C LEU A 27 -16.99 58.16 -45.99
N SER A 28 -17.00 58.92 -44.89
CA SER A 28 -17.09 60.38 -44.92
C SER A 28 -15.83 61.05 -45.52
N ALA A 29 -14.67 60.37 -45.50
CA ALA A 29 -13.40 61.00 -45.86
C ALA A 29 -13.15 61.10 -47.37
N LYS A 30 -13.78 60.25 -48.20
CA LYS A 30 -13.70 60.31 -49.67
C LYS A 30 -15.00 59.84 -50.32
N PRO A 31 -15.68 60.68 -51.13
CA PRO A 31 -16.86 60.24 -51.87
C PRO A 31 -16.46 59.12 -52.84
N ILE A 32 -17.12 57.97 -52.73
CA ILE A 32 -17.05 56.91 -53.74
C ILE A 32 -17.82 57.42 -54.96
N GLU A 33 -17.15 57.52 -56.09
CA GLU A 33 -17.75 57.95 -57.35
C GLU A 33 -18.29 56.74 -58.11
N LEU A 34 -19.59 56.69 -58.32
CA LEU A 34 -20.22 55.70 -59.20
C LEU A 34 -20.68 56.39 -60.49
N PHE A 35 -20.55 55.68 -61.61
CA PHE A 35 -20.94 56.15 -62.93
C PHE A 35 -22.35 55.63 -63.28
N PRO A 36 -23.28 56.49 -63.74
CA PRO A 36 -24.60 56.07 -64.18
C PRO A 36 -24.54 54.97 -65.25
N SER A 37 -25.47 54.02 -65.20
CA SER A 37 -25.55 52.88 -66.13
C SER A 37 -24.42 51.85 -66.01
N SER A 38 -23.47 52.02 -65.07
CA SER A 38 -22.45 51.02 -64.76
C SER A 38 -22.82 50.27 -63.49
N PRO A 39 -22.71 48.92 -63.47
CA PRO A 39 -22.77 48.17 -62.23
C PRO A 39 -21.73 48.70 -61.24
N ALA A 40 -22.12 48.84 -59.99
CA ALA A 40 -21.28 49.37 -58.93
C ALA A 40 -21.19 48.37 -57.78
N SER A 41 -19.99 48.21 -57.21
CA SER A 41 -19.79 47.38 -56.02
C SER A 41 -18.93 48.12 -55.01
N VAL A 42 -19.41 48.20 -53.77
CA VAL A 42 -18.62 48.64 -52.62
C VAL A 42 -18.30 47.40 -51.79
N SER A 43 -17.02 47.19 -51.47
CA SER A 43 -16.60 46.02 -50.67
C SER A 43 -15.90 46.41 -49.38
N GLY A 44 -16.05 45.60 -48.35
CA GLY A 44 -15.40 45.76 -47.06
C GLY A 44 -15.10 44.43 -46.41
N LEU A 45 -14.10 44.40 -45.54
CA LEU A 45 -13.79 43.24 -44.71
C LEU A 45 -14.65 43.27 -43.46
N VAL A 46 -15.17 42.11 -43.07
CA VAL A 46 -15.84 41.93 -41.79
C VAL A 46 -15.21 40.72 -41.09
N ALA A 47 -14.63 40.97 -39.91
CA ALA A 47 -14.07 39.91 -39.09
C ALA A 47 -15.20 39.37 -38.19
N PHE A 48 -15.56 38.10 -38.37
CA PHE A 48 -16.48 37.42 -37.47
C PHE A 48 -15.69 36.57 -36.49
N THR A 49 -15.87 36.80 -35.19
CA THR A 49 -15.48 35.85 -34.14
C THR A 49 -16.74 35.09 -33.71
N GLY A 50 -17.10 34.03 -34.44
CA GLY A 50 -18.26 33.19 -34.13
C GLY A 50 -19.10 32.79 -35.35
N GLN A 51 -20.39 32.53 -35.12
CA GLN A 51 -21.34 32.14 -36.16
C GLN A 51 -21.55 33.28 -37.18
N PRO A 52 -21.75 32.97 -38.47
CA PRO A 52 -22.00 33.98 -39.50
C PRO A 52 -23.23 34.82 -39.14
N VAL A 53 -23.06 36.15 -39.13
CA VAL A 53 -24.16 37.08 -38.86
C VAL A 53 -24.74 37.55 -40.20
N ALA A 54 -26.07 37.61 -40.30
CA ALA A 54 -26.74 38.15 -41.49
C ALA A 54 -26.32 39.61 -41.71
N LEU A 55 -25.89 39.91 -42.94
CA LEU A 55 -25.57 41.27 -43.39
C LEU A 55 -26.74 41.84 -44.18
N SER A 56 -27.04 43.11 -43.97
CA SER A 56 -27.97 43.87 -44.81
C SER A 56 -27.39 45.24 -45.15
N ALA A 57 -27.80 45.78 -46.29
CA ALA A 57 -27.46 47.14 -46.68
C ALA A 57 -28.75 47.85 -47.09
N THR A 58 -28.89 49.10 -46.65
CA THR A 58 -30.05 49.92 -46.98
C THR A 58 -29.55 51.29 -47.44
N ALA A 59 -29.98 51.69 -48.63
CA ALA A 59 -29.74 52.99 -49.19
C ALA A 59 -30.91 53.92 -48.88
N TYR A 60 -30.58 55.16 -48.56
CA TYR A 60 -31.47 56.24 -48.18
C TYR A 60 -31.20 57.45 -49.08
N THR A 61 -32.21 58.31 -49.27
CA THR A 61 -32.01 59.57 -50.00
C THR A 61 -31.07 60.50 -49.24
N ASP A 62 -31.21 60.57 -47.92
CA ASP A 62 -30.33 61.32 -47.01
C ASP A 62 -30.20 60.61 -45.64
N ALA A 63 -29.28 61.08 -44.80
CA ALA A 63 -29.18 60.56 -43.44
C ALA A 63 -30.46 60.89 -42.65
N GLY A 64 -31.22 59.86 -42.25
CA GLY A 64 -32.47 59.99 -41.51
C GLY A 64 -33.73 60.14 -42.37
N SER A 65 -33.62 60.03 -43.69
CA SER A 65 -34.77 59.99 -44.60
C SER A 65 -35.41 58.60 -44.65
N ASP A 66 -36.51 58.49 -45.41
CA ASP A 66 -37.03 57.20 -45.82
C ASP A 66 -36.00 56.44 -46.68
N ALA A 67 -36.03 55.11 -46.57
CA ALA A 67 -35.23 54.23 -47.42
C ALA A 67 -35.68 54.37 -48.89
N LEU A 68 -34.76 54.20 -49.83
CA LEU A 68 -35.11 54.07 -51.24
C LEU A 68 -36.12 52.94 -51.46
N SER A 69 -36.90 53.02 -52.53
CA SER A 69 -37.82 51.96 -52.93
C SER A 69 -37.06 50.62 -53.05
N ALA A 70 -37.76 49.51 -52.81
CA ALA A 70 -37.14 48.18 -52.78
C ALA A 70 -36.37 47.84 -54.08
N GLU A 71 -36.82 48.36 -55.21
CA GLU A 71 -36.18 48.18 -56.53
C GLU A 71 -34.82 48.88 -56.65
N LEU A 72 -34.58 49.93 -55.86
CA LEU A 72 -33.34 50.71 -55.84
C LEU A 72 -32.38 50.30 -54.72
N GLN A 73 -32.77 49.32 -53.89
CA GLN A 73 -31.91 48.80 -52.83
C GLN A 73 -30.78 47.93 -53.40
N PRO A 74 -29.55 48.03 -52.87
CA PRO A 74 -28.45 47.18 -53.30
C PRO A 74 -28.61 45.73 -52.85
N ALA A 75 -28.03 44.81 -53.63
CA ALA A 75 -27.84 43.43 -53.21
C ALA A 75 -26.58 43.30 -52.35
N VAL A 76 -26.64 42.49 -51.29
CA VAL A 76 -25.47 42.19 -50.44
C VAL A 76 -25.01 40.77 -50.65
N LEU A 77 -23.71 40.58 -50.93
CA LEU A 77 -23.07 39.28 -51.07
C LEU A 77 -21.91 39.16 -50.06
N LEU A 78 -21.83 38.05 -49.33
CA LEU A 78 -20.72 37.74 -48.43
C LEU A 78 -19.90 36.57 -49.00
N GLN A 79 -18.60 36.78 -49.21
CA GLN A 79 -17.69 35.75 -49.70
C GLN A 79 -16.35 35.84 -48.96
N GLY A 80 -16.00 34.78 -48.21
CA GLY A 80 -14.69 34.66 -47.55
C GLY A 80 -14.35 35.78 -46.56
N GLY A 81 -15.34 36.29 -45.80
CA GLY A 81 -15.14 37.39 -44.84
C GLY A 81 -15.11 38.79 -45.48
N ARG A 82 -15.37 38.89 -46.78
CA ARG A 82 -15.55 40.16 -47.49
C ARG A 82 -17.00 40.31 -47.93
N PHE A 83 -17.63 41.43 -47.62
CA PHE A 83 -18.96 41.76 -48.12
C PHE A 83 -18.86 42.64 -49.37
N TYR A 84 -19.86 42.55 -50.23
CA TYR A 84 -20.03 43.34 -51.44
C TYR A 84 -21.45 43.89 -51.46
N VAL A 85 -21.59 45.21 -51.59
CA VAL A 85 -22.86 45.92 -51.77
C VAL A 85 -22.94 46.32 -53.25
N ASN A 86 -23.83 45.67 -53.98
CA ASN A 86 -23.90 45.72 -55.43
C ASN A 86 -25.16 46.44 -55.91
N TRP A 87 -24.99 47.39 -56.83
CA TRP A 87 -26.07 47.94 -57.64
C TRP A 87 -25.90 47.51 -59.09
N THR A 88 -27.02 47.21 -59.74
CA THR A 88 -27.05 47.01 -61.19
C THR A 88 -26.88 48.35 -61.91
N GLY A 89 -26.49 48.31 -63.20
CA GLY A 89 -26.42 49.53 -64.01
C GLY A 89 -27.76 50.26 -64.13
N GLU A 90 -28.88 49.52 -64.14
CA GLU A 90 -30.23 50.11 -64.15
C GLU A 90 -30.52 50.88 -62.86
N GLN A 91 -30.21 50.28 -61.70
CA GLN A 91 -30.37 50.92 -60.40
C GLN A 91 -29.50 52.17 -60.27
N THR A 92 -28.21 52.11 -60.65
CA THR A 92 -27.34 53.30 -60.59
C THR A 92 -27.80 54.39 -61.54
N ARG A 93 -28.41 54.04 -62.69
CA ARG A 93 -29.01 55.02 -63.62
C ARG A 93 -30.25 55.68 -63.02
N GLN A 94 -31.19 54.91 -62.48
CA GLN A 94 -32.42 55.44 -61.88
C GLN A 94 -32.13 56.31 -60.66
N ILE A 95 -31.25 55.85 -59.77
CA ILE A 95 -30.84 56.64 -58.59
C ILE A 95 -30.20 57.96 -59.05
N ALA A 96 -29.32 57.94 -60.06
CA ALA A 96 -28.66 59.15 -60.57
C ALA A 96 -29.64 60.16 -61.19
N GLN A 97 -30.76 59.70 -61.79
CA GLN A 97 -31.80 60.56 -62.35
C GLN A 97 -32.61 61.25 -61.25
N GLU A 98 -32.87 60.57 -60.15
CA GLU A 98 -33.65 61.11 -59.04
C GLU A 98 -32.79 62.03 -58.15
N ARG A 99 -31.55 61.63 -57.83
CA ARG A 99 -30.64 62.33 -56.91
C ARG A 99 -29.14 62.02 -57.19
N PRO A 100 -28.24 63.01 -57.13
CA PRO A 100 -26.79 62.80 -57.35
C PRO A 100 -26.02 62.25 -56.13
N GLN A 101 -26.70 61.98 -55.00
CA GLN A 101 -26.09 61.49 -53.77
C GLN A 101 -27.07 60.60 -53.01
N LEU A 102 -26.55 59.56 -52.34
CA LEU A 102 -27.33 58.65 -51.49
C LEU A 102 -26.55 58.36 -50.20
N TYR A 103 -27.28 58.02 -49.13
CA TYR A 103 -26.70 57.60 -47.84
C TYR A 103 -26.85 56.09 -47.68
N LEU A 104 -25.74 55.37 -47.55
CA LEU A 104 -25.73 53.91 -47.39
C LEU A 104 -25.51 53.54 -45.93
N ILE A 105 -26.29 52.60 -45.40
CA ILE A 105 -26.03 51.95 -44.11
C ILE A 105 -25.88 50.44 -44.33
N VAL A 106 -24.76 49.87 -43.86
CA VAL A 106 -24.55 48.42 -43.80
C VAL A 106 -24.67 47.96 -42.35
N ARG A 107 -25.43 46.89 -42.12
CA ARG A 107 -25.71 46.32 -40.80
C ARG A 107 -25.25 44.86 -40.72
N ALA A 108 -24.74 44.47 -39.56
CA ALA A 108 -24.54 43.07 -39.17
C ALA A 108 -25.45 42.76 -37.98
N GLY A 109 -26.39 41.83 -38.15
CA GLY A 109 -27.29 41.42 -37.07
C GLY A 109 -28.15 42.58 -36.55
N GLY A 110 -28.56 43.48 -37.46
CA GLY A 110 -29.33 44.68 -37.13
C GLY A 110 -28.51 45.88 -36.65
N THR A 111 -27.24 45.70 -36.26
CA THR A 111 -26.36 46.79 -35.81
C THR A 111 -25.64 47.43 -36.99
N ALA A 112 -25.68 48.76 -37.10
CA ALA A 112 -24.96 49.48 -38.15
C ALA A 112 -23.44 49.33 -37.95
N ILE A 113 -22.77 48.75 -38.95
CA ILE A 113 -21.31 48.56 -38.96
C ILE A 113 -20.61 49.55 -39.88
N GLN A 114 -21.33 50.12 -40.86
CA GLN A 114 -20.82 51.13 -41.78
C GLN A 114 -21.95 52.07 -42.17
N ALA A 115 -21.69 53.37 -42.22
CA ALA A 115 -22.61 54.32 -42.84
C ALA A 115 -21.85 55.45 -43.54
N GLY A 116 -22.38 55.97 -44.65
CA GLY A 116 -21.75 57.09 -45.34
C GLY A 116 -22.42 57.49 -46.64
N TYR A 117 -22.05 58.67 -47.14
CA TYR A 117 -22.56 59.20 -48.40
C TYR A 117 -21.79 58.65 -49.60
N ILE A 118 -22.52 58.28 -50.64
CA ILE A 118 -22.00 57.87 -51.95
C ILE A 118 -22.47 58.90 -52.97
N ARG A 119 -21.53 59.41 -53.78
CA ARG A 119 -21.82 60.45 -54.77
C ARG A 119 -21.82 59.85 -56.17
N LEU A 120 -22.91 60.07 -56.91
CA LEU A 120 -23.03 59.64 -58.29
C LEU A 120 -22.53 60.77 -59.19
N ARG A 121 -21.49 60.52 -59.99
CA ARG A 121 -20.98 61.50 -60.95
C ARG A 121 -21.30 61.05 -62.37
N TYR A 122 -21.87 61.97 -63.15
CA TYR A 122 -21.88 61.88 -64.61
C TYR A 122 -20.47 62.17 -65.15
N GLY A 123 -19.59 61.18 -65.09
CA GLY A 123 -18.26 61.25 -65.71
C GLY A 123 -18.25 60.60 -67.09
N GLN A 124 -17.49 61.15 -68.03
CA GLN A 124 -17.17 60.47 -69.28
C GLN A 124 -16.36 59.20 -68.97
N VAL A 125 -16.77 58.06 -69.53
CA VAL A 125 -16.15 56.74 -69.34
C VAL A 125 -14.63 56.82 -69.67
N PRO A 126 -13.71 56.33 -68.80
CA PRO A 126 -12.29 56.31 -69.11
C PRO A 126 -11.98 55.41 -70.30
N LEU A 127 -11.19 55.91 -71.25
CA LEU A 127 -10.75 55.18 -72.44
C LEU A 127 -9.91 53.95 -72.04
N VAL A 128 -10.33 52.76 -72.45
CA VAL A 128 -9.64 51.47 -72.16
C VAL A 128 -8.40 51.33 -73.06
N PRO A 129 -7.23 50.90 -72.53
CA PRO A 129 -6.09 50.49 -73.35
C PRO A 129 -6.50 49.40 -74.35
N GLY A 130 -6.34 49.66 -75.65
CA GLY A 130 -6.82 48.79 -76.73
C GLY A 130 -8.03 49.34 -77.51
N SER A 131 -8.54 50.52 -77.15
CA SER A 131 -9.48 51.25 -78.00
C SER A 131 -8.76 51.67 -79.30
N PRO A 132 -9.30 51.38 -80.49
CA PRO A 132 -8.64 51.76 -81.75
C PRO A 132 -8.57 53.28 -81.85
N LEU A 133 -7.36 53.84 -81.75
CA LEU A 133 -7.10 55.17 -82.23
C LEU A 133 -7.20 55.13 -83.75
N SER A 134 -8.29 55.64 -84.32
CA SER A 134 -8.38 55.90 -85.75
C SER A 134 -7.40 57.03 -86.11
N ILE A 135 -6.17 56.67 -86.43
CA ILE A 135 -5.16 57.59 -86.97
C ILE A 135 -5.49 57.77 -88.45
N ASN A 136 -5.92 58.98 -88.82
CA ASN A 136 -6.09 59.35 -90.21
C ASN A 136 -4.70 59.49 -90.87
N VAL A 137 -4.33 58.51 -91.70
CA VAL A 137 -2.97 58.36 -92.26
C VAL A 137 -2.60 59.49 -93.24
N ALA A 138 -3.56 60.30 -93.67
CA ALA A 138 -3.37 61.39 -94.63
C ALA A 138 -2.62 62.62 -94.07
N THR A 139 -2.49 62.74 -92.74
CA THR A 139 -1.88 63.91 -92.07
C THR A 139 -0.93 63.53 -90.93
N ILE A 140 -0.19 62.43 -91.06
CA ILE A 140 0.81 62.07 -90.05
C ILE A 140 1.98 63.06 -90.12
N THR A 141 2.20 63.80 -89.04
CA THR A 141 3.34 64.67 -88.87
C THR A 141 4.47 63.94 -88.15
N ARG A 142 5.68 64.52 -88.19
CA ARG A 142 6.84 63.98 -87.43
C ARG A 142 6.59 63.97 -85.91
N ALA A 143 5.70 64.83 -85.40
CA ALA A 143 5.32 64.86 -84.00
C ALA A 143 4.51 63.61 -83.60
N ASP A 144 3.57 63.18 -84.45
CA ASP A 144 2.75 61.99 -84.21
C ASP A 144 3.60 60.71 -84.15
N ILE A 145 4.61 60.60 -85.02
CA ILE A 145 5.56 59.48 -85.03
C ILE A 145 6.37 59.43 -83.72
N ASN A 146 6.79 60.59 -83.20
CA ASN A 146 7.51 60.65 -81.92
C ASN A 146 6.59 60.27 -80.76
N GLN A 147 5.34 60.72 -80.75
CA GLN A 147 4.37 60.36 -79.71
C GLN A 147 4.06 58.86 -79.70
N ILE A 148 3.94 58.21 -80.86
CA ILE A 148 3.79 56.76 -80.97
C ILE A 148 5.05 56.05 -80.46
N ARG A 149 6.23 56.51 -80.86
CA ARG A 149 7.51 55.94 -80.39
C ARG A 149 7.63 56.01 -78.87
N ASP A 150 7.31 57.16 -78.28
CA ASP A 150 7.41 57.37 -76.83
C ASP A 150 6.36 56.54 -76.09
N SER A 151 5.13 56.46 -76.60
CA SER A 151 4.08 55.61 -76.05
C SER A 151 4.45 54.12 -76.10
N LEU A 152 5.04 53.66 -77.22
CA LEU A 152 5.53 52.30 -77.36
C LEU A 152 6.70 52.03 -76.42
N ARG A 153 7.63 52.97 -76.28
CA ARG A 153 8.75 52.87 -75.33
C ARG A 153 8.26 52.74 -73.89
N VAL A 154 7.30 53.57 -73.49
CA VAL A 154 6.68 53.50 -72.15
C VAL A 154 5.96 52.17 -71.95
N ALA A 155 5.21 51.68 -72.95
CA ALA A 155 4.51 50.40 -72.86
C ALA A 155 5.46 49.19 -72.77
N VAL A 156 6.56 49.21 -73.52
CA VAL A 156 7.61 48.17 -73.46
C VAL A 156 8.32 48.20 -72.11
N GLN A 157 8.67 49.38 -71.61
CA GLN A 157 9.27 49.54 -70.27
C GLN A 157 8.33 49.05 -69.18
N GLY A 158 7.05 49.42 -69.22
CA GLY A 158 6.03 48.95 -68.28
C GLY A 158 5.87 47.43 -68.30
N SER A 159 5.77 46.83 -69.49
CA SER A 159 5.70 45.37 -69.66
C SER A 159 6.95 44.66 -69.11
N SER A 160 8.14 45.23 -69.36
CA SER A 160 9.41 44.67 -68.85
C SER A 160 9.48 44.73 -67.32
N SER A 161 9.08 45.85 -66.70
CA SER A 161 9.02 45.98 -65.24
C SER A 161 8.03 45.00 -64.61
N ILE A 162 6.86 44.81 -65.23
CA ILE A 162 5.88 43.81 -64.78
C ILE A 162 6.47 42.39 -64.85
N ALA A 163 7.13 42.05 -65.96
CA ALA A 163 7.77 40.75 -66.13
C ALA A 163 8.89 40.51 -65.09
N GLN A 164 9.71 41.52 -64.80
CA GLN A 164 10.74 41.44 -63.76
C GLN A 164 10.11 41.24 -62.37
N GLY A 165 9.06 41.99 -62.03
CA GLY A 165 8.32 41.84 -60.78
C GLY A 165 7.69 40.45 -60.62
N ALA A 166 7.14 39.90 -61.70
CA ALA A 166 6.61 38.54 -61.74
C ALA A 166 7.71 37.48 -61.53
N ALA A 167 8.87 37.63 -62.16
CA ALA A 167 10.01 36.73 -61.98
C ALA A 167 10.54 36.72 -60.53
N VAL A 168 10.68 37.90 -59.92
CA VAL A 168 11.08 38.02 -58.51
C VAL A 168 10.06 37.36 -57.58
N SER A 169 8.77 37.57 -57.84
CA SER A 169 7.68 36.97 -57.04
C SER A 169 7.68 35.44 -57.13
N ALA A 170 7.95 34.90 -58.33
CA ALA A 170 8.09 33.46 -58.54
C ALA A 170 9.32 32.89 -57.81
N GLN A 171 10.45 33.61 -57.83
CA GLN A 171 11.67 33.21 -57.10
C GLN A 171 11.44 33.21 -55.58
N GLN A 172 10.76 34.22 -55.04
CA GLN A 172 10.39 34.27 -53.63
C GLN A 172 9.49 33.08 -53.26
N SER A 173 8.45 32.82 -54.07
CA SER A 173 7.54 31.70 -53.85
C SER A 173 8.26 30.33 -53.85
N ALA A 174 9.25 30.16 -54.74
CA ALA A 174 10.08 28.95 -54.76
C ALA A 174 10.93 28.81 -53.49
N THR A 175 11.47 29.92 -52.97
CA THR A 175 12.25 29.95 -51.72
C THR A 175 11.37 29.62 -50.52
N ASP A 176 10.17 30.22 -50.43
CA ASP A 176 9.20 29.95 -49.37
C ASP A 176 8.78 28.47 -49.37
N ALA A 177 8.56 27.88 -50.55
CA ALA A 177 8.24 26.46 -50.69
C ALA A 177 9.38 25.54 -50.21
N GLN A 178 10.65 25.91 -50.48
CA GLN A 178 11.80 25.16 -49.98
C GLN A 178 11.91 25.24 -48.45
N GLN A 179 11.68 26.41 -47.86
CA GLN A 179 11.68 26.59 -46.42
C GLN A 179 10.54 25.82 -45.74
N ALA A 180 9.34 25.83 -46.33
CA ALA A 180 8.22 25.04 -45.85
C ALA A 180 8.53 23.53 -45.86
N ARG A 181 9.17 23.04 -46.94
CA ARG A 181 9.60 21.63 -47.03
C ARG A 181 10.63 21.28 -45.95
N ALA A 182 11.64 22.13 -45.72
CA ALA A 182 12.64 21.90 -44.68
C ALA A 182 12.00 21.86 -43.28
N THR A 183 11.06 22.77 -43.01
CA THR A 183 10.30 22.79 -41.75
C THR A 183 9.47 21.51 -41.56
N ALA A 184 8.80 21.05 -42.61
CA ALA A 184 8.02 19.80 -42.57
C ALA A 184 8.91 18.57 -42.33
N GLN A 185 10.11 18.51 -42.93
CA GLN A 185 11.09 17.44 -42.69
C GLN A 185 11.58 17.46 -41.23
N GLY A 186 11.89 18.63 -40.67
CA GLY A 186 12.27 18.75 -39.26
C GLY A 186 11.15 18.32 -38.29
N ALA A 187 9.90 18.66 -38.60
CA ALA A 187 8.74 18.20 -37.85
C ALA A 187 8.57 16.68 -37.91
N ALA A 188 8.76 16.06 -39.08
CA ALA A 188 8.70 14.61 -39.25
C ALA A 188 9.78 13.88 -38.43
N THR A 189 11.03 14.37 -38.44
CA THR A 189 12.11 13.82 -37.61
C THR A 189 11.79 13.95 -36.11
N THR A 190 11.25 15.09 -35.68
CA THR A 190 10.85 15.31 -34.28
C THR A 190 9.76 14.34 -33.85
N ALA A 191 8.77 14.10 -34.72
CA ALA A 191 7.71 13.13 -34.48
C ALA A 191 8.25 11.70 -34.36
N GLN A 192 9.17 11.29 -35.25
CA GLN A 192 9.82 9.99 -35.20
C GLN A 192 10.61 9.78 -33.90
N ASN A 193 11.41 10.78 -33.49
CA ASN A 193 12.16 10.73 -32.23
C ASN A 193 11.22 10.60 -31.02
N SER A 194 10.09 11.31 -31.05
CA SER A 194 9.07 11.25 -30.00
C SER A 194 8.43 9.87 -29.91
N GLN A 195 8.15 9.23 -31.06
CA GLN A 195 7.65 7.86 -31.12
C GLN A 195 8.65 6.85 -30.53
N THR A 196 9.94 6.96 -30.88
CA THR A 196 10.99 6.10 -30.31
C THR A 196 11.12 6.28 -28.79
N ALA A 197 11.08 7.51 -28.29
CA ALA A 197 11.13 7.80 -26.86
C ALA A 197 9.91 7.24 -26.10
N ALA A 198 8.72 7.33 -26.70
CA ALA A 198 7.50 6.75 -26.15
C ALA A 198 7.57 5.22 -26.07
N ALA A 199 8.10 4.56 -27.11
CA ALA A 199 8.31 3.12 -27.12
C ALA A 199 9.31 2.67 -26.03
N ALA A 200 10.44 3.36 -25.89
CA ALA A 200 11.43 3.07 -24.84
C ALA A 200 10.85 3.27 -23.42
N SER A 201 10.02 4.30 -23.24
CA SER A 201 9.31 4.54 -21.99
C SER A 201 8.32 3.42 -21.66
N ALA A 202 7.59 2.92 -22.66
CA ALA A 202 6.67 1.79 -22.50
C ALA A 202 7.42 0.50 -22.08
N SER A 203 8.56 0.20 -22.71
CA SER A 203 9.40 -0.95 -22.32
C SER A 203 9.92 -0.81 -20.89
N SER A 204 10.38 0.38 -20.50
CA SER A 204 10.86 0.65 -19.13
C SER A 204 9.75 0.47 -18.08
N ALA A 205 8.52 0.88 -18.42
CA ALA A 205 7.35 0.67 -17.57
C ALA A 205 7.02 -0.83 -17.42
N GLN A 206 7.11 -1.62 -18.50
CA GLN A 206 6.91 -3.07 -18.45
C GLN A 206 7.97 -3.76 -17.57
N THR A 207 9.24 -3.40 -17.71
CA THR A 207 10.32 -3.91 -16.83
C THR A 207 10.06 -3.55 -15.37
N SER A 208 9.65 -2.31 -15.09
CA SER A 208 9.32 -1.87 -13.73
C SER A 208 8.14 -2.65 -13.13
N ALA A 209 7.11 -2.95 -13.94
CA ALA A 209 5.99 -3.79 -13.52
C ALA A 209 6.44 -5.23 -13.21
N GLY A 210 7.32 -5.81 -14.02
CA GLY A 210 7.92 -7.12 -13.77
C GLY A 210 8.72 -7.16 -12.46
N ASN A 211 9.58 -6.16 -12.22
CA ASN A 211 10.34 -6.03 -10.99
C ASN A 211 9.43 -5.91 -9.75
N ALA A 212 8.34 -5.14 -9.86
CA ALA A 212 7.36 -5.02 -8.78
C ALA A 212 6.65 -6.35 -8.48
N GLN A 213 6.31 -7.14 -9.51
CA GLN A 213 5.73 -8.47 -9.34
C GLN A 213 6.70 -9.43 -8.66
N THR A 214 7.97 -9.46 -9.08
CA THR A 214 9.01 -10.27 -8.43
C THR A 214 9.18 -9.89 -6.96
N ALA A 215 9.25 -8.58 -6.65
CA ALA A 215 9.35 -8.10 -5.28
C ALA A 215 8.15 -8.54 -4.41
N ALA A 216 6.92 -8.48 -4.96
CA ALA A 216 5.73 -8.95 -4.27
C ALA A 216 5.77 -10.46 -3.98
N THR A 217 6.24 -11.28 -4.93
CA THR A 217 6.43 -12.72 -4.72
C THR A 217 7.48 -12.99 -3.64
N SER A 218 8.63 -12.33 -3.67
CA SER A 218 9.67 -12.46 -2.64
C SER A 218 9.18 -12.07 -1.25
N ALA A 219 8.38 -11.00 -1.15
CA ALA A 219 7.76 -10.58 0.11
C ALA A 219 6.79 -11.65 0.65
N SER A 220 5.96 -12.24 -0.22
CA SER A 220 5.04 -13.33 0.16
C SER A 220 5.78 -14.57 0.68
N VAL A 221 6.86 -14.98 0.01
CA VAL A 221 7.72 -16.10 0.46
C VAL A 221 8.34 -15.80 1.83
N SER A 222 8.86 -14.59 2.03
CA SER A 222 9.46 -14.17 3.30
C SER A 222 8.43 -14.18 4.44
N ALA A 223 7.21 -13.75 4.18
CA ALA A 223 6.11 -13.81 5.15
C ALA A 223 5.75 -15.26 5.52
N GLY A 224 5.74 -16.18 4.54
CA GLY A 224 5.54 -17.61 4.78
C GLY A 224 6.62 -18.21 5.67
N GLN A 225 7.89 -17.92 5.37
CA GLN A 225 9.04 -18.38 6.18
C GLN A 225 8.97 -17.86 7.62
N ALA A 226 8.60 -16.59 7.82
CA ALA A 226 8.41 -16.01 9.15
C ALA A 226 7.29 -16.72 9.94
N SER A 227 6.17 -17.06 9.28
CA SER A 227 5.07 -17.82 9.90
C SER A 227 5.49 -19.23 10.34
N THR A 228 6.27 -19.94 9.50
CA THR A 228 6.83 -21.24 9.87
C THR A 228 7.77 -21.12 11.07
N ALA A 229 8.67 -20.14 11.07
CA ALA A 229 9.59 -19.91 12.19
C ALA A 229 8.85 -19.63 13.50
N ALA A 230 7.77 -18.84 13.47
CA ALA A 230 6.93 -18.57 14.63
C ALA A 230 6.24 -19.84 15.17
N THR A 231 5.78 -20.71 14.27
CA THR A 231 5.19 -22.01 14.64
C THR A 231 6.23 -22.92 15.32
N THR A 232 7.43 -23.04 14.73
CA THR A 232 8.53 -23.82 15.32
C THR A 232 8.92 -23.31 16.70
N ALA A 233 9.01 -21.99 16.89
CA ALA A 233 9.32 -21.38 18.17
C ALA A 233 8.23 -21.70 19.23
N THR A 234 6.96 -21.66 18.84
CA THR A 234 5.84 -22.03 19.72
C THR A 234 5.92 -23.50 20.15
N THR A 235 6.18 -24.41 19.22
CA THR A 235 6.35 -25.84 19.53
C THR A 235 7.53 -26.08 20.48
N ALA A 236 8.68 -25.43 20.25
CA ALA A 236 9.84 -25.54 21.11
C ALA A 236 9.55 -25.03 22.54
N ALA A 237 8.80 -23.92 22.68
CA ALA A 237 8.39 -23.40 23.98
C ALA A 237 7.49 -24.39 24.73
N THR A 238 6.52 -25.03 24.05
CA THR A 238 5.67 -26.06 24.65
C THR A 238 6.48 -27.28 25.12
N GLN A 239 7.46 -27.74 24.33
CA GLN A 239 8.33 -28.84 24.74
C GLN A 239 9.16 -28.48 25.98
N ALA A 240 9.70 -27.25 26.04
CA ALA A 240 10.44 -26.77 27.20
C ALA A 240 9.58 -26.75 28.48
N GLN A 241 8.31 -26.35 28.38
CA GLN A 241 7.37 -26.43 29.51
C GLN A 241 7.15 -27.88 29.96
N GLY A 242 7.03 -28.83 29.03
CA GLY A 242 6.92 -30.26 29.33
C GLY A 242 8.15 -30.80 30.07
N TYR A 243 9.35 -30.43 29.65
CA TYR A 243 10.58 -30.81 30.36
C TYR A 243 10.66 -30.22 31.77
N ALA A 244 10.25 -28.97 31.96
CA ALA A 244 10.20 -28.36 33.29
C ALA A 244 9.22 -29.08 34.22
N ALA A 245 8.05 -29.48 33.72
CA ALA A 245 7.07 -30.25 34.49
C ALA A 245 7.62 -31.64 34.89
N ASN A 246 8.26 -32.34 33.95
CA ASN A 246 8.89 -33.63 34.23
C ASN A 246 9.98 -33.53 35.29
N ALA A 247 10.81 -32.48 35.22
CA ALA A 247 11.83 -32.22 36.25
C ALA A 247 11.21 -32.00 37.64
N GLY A 248 10.10 -31.27 37.73
CA GLY A 248 9.34 -31.07 38.98
C GLY A 248 8.80 -32.39 39.56
N THR A 249 8.25 -33.26 38.71
CA THR A 249 7.81 -34.61 39.10
C THR A 249 8.99 -35.44 39.63
N SER A 250 10.11 -35.48 38.91
CA SER A 250 11.32 -36.21 39.34
C SER A 250 11.85 -35.70 40.69
N ALA A 251 11.85 -34.39 40.93
CA ALA A 251 12.25 -33.82 42.22
C ALA A 251 11.33 -34.27 43.36
N THR A 252 10.02 -34.31 43.12
CA THR A 252 9.02 -34.79 44.08
C THR A 252 9.23 -36.27 44.40
N SER A 253 9.40 -37.11 43.38
CA SER A 253 9.70 -38.54 43.56
C SER A 253 10.99 -38.77 44.36
N ALA A 254 12.05 -38.00 44.07
CA ALA A 254 13.30 -38.08 44.82
C ALA A 254 13.11 -37.70 46.30
N GLY A 255 12.33 -36.67 46.61
CA GLY A 255 11.98 -36.28 47.98
C GLY A 255 11.23 -37.38 48.74
N THR A 256 10.26 -38.03 48.08
CA THR A 256 9.54 -39.18 48.64
C THR A 256 10.47 -40.35 48.91
N SER A 257 11.35 -40.70 47.96
CA SER A 257 12.35 -41.76 48.15
C SER A 257 13.28 -41.46 49.32
N ALA A 258 13.75 -40.22 49.47
CA ALA A 258 14.57 -39.80 50.59
C ALA A 258 13.86 -39.96 51.94
N THR A 259 12.57 -39.60 52.00
CA THR A 259 11.73 -39.76 53.21
C THR A 259 11.57 -41.24 53.58
N ASN A 260 11.28 -42.08 52.58
CA ASN A 260 11.12 -43.53 52.78
C ASN A 260 12.43 -44.20 53.23
N ALA A 261 13.57 -43.76 52.70
CA ALA A 261 14.88 -44.23 53.11
C ALA A 261 15.17 -43.86 54.59
N ALA A 262 14.89 -42.62 54.98
CA ALA A 262 15.04 -42.17 56.36
C ALA A 262 14.13 -42.96 57.33
N ALA A 263 12.88 -43.20 56.95
CA ALA A 263 11.95 -44.02 57.75
C ALA A 263 12.46 -45.46 57.93
N SER A 264 12.92 -46.09 56.85
CA SER A 264 13.51 -47.44 56.88
C SER A 264 14.73 -47.52 57.80
N ALA A 265 15.60 -46.51 57.75
CA ALA A 265 16.76 -46.43 58.62
C ALA A 265 16.37 -46.30 60.11
N GLY A 266 15.31 -45.54 60.42
CA GLY A 266 14.79 -45.42 61.79
C GLY A 266 14.22 -46.72 62.35
N VAL A 267 13.48 -47.47 61.52
CA VAL A 267 12.98 -48.81 61.88
C VAL A 267 14.15 -49.76 62.15
N ALA A 268 15.16 -49.80 61.26
CA ALA A 268 16.33 -50.64 61.43
C ALA A 268 17.11 -50.29 62.72
N THR A 269 17.28 -49.01 63.01
CA THR A 269 17.93 -48.54 64.24
C THR A 269 17.19 -49.01 65.49
N THR A 270 15.85 -48.92 65.49
CA THR A 270 15.03 -49.35 66.62
C THR A 270 15.11 -50.86 66.84
N GLN A 271 15.14 -51.64 65.75
CA GLN A 271 15.26 -53.09 65.81
C GLN A 271 16.65 -53.56 66.26
N ALA A 272 17.71 -52.77 65.98
CA ALA A 272 19.07 -53.08 66.40
C ALA A 272 19.33 -52.86 67.90
N GLN A 273 18.45 -52.16 68.63
CA GLN A 273 18.64 -51.90 70.05
C GLN A 273 18.24 -53.12 70.90
N ASN A 274 19.13 -53.54 71.80
CA ASN A 274 18.83 -54.56 72.81
C ASN A 274 17.83 -54.01 73.84
N TYR A 275 16.79 -54.77 74.13
CA TYR A 275 15.88 -54.46 75.23
C TYR A 275 16.52 -54.92 76.55
N VAL A 276 16.94 -53.96 77.37
CA VAL A 276 17.60 -54.26 78.64
C VAL A 276 16.62 -54.11 79.80
N VAL A 277 16.50 -55.14 80.63
CA VAL A 277 15.69 -55.14 81.85
C VAL A 277 16.59 -55.48 83.04
N SER A 278 16.48 -54.72 84.12
CA SER A 278 17.16 -55.01 85.39
C SER A 278 16.13 -55.26 86.48
N ALA A 279 16.09 -56.49 87.00
CA ALA A 279 15.20 -56.92 88.07
C ALA A 279 16.02 -57.29 89.31
N SER A 280 16.01 -56.43 90.32
CA SER A 280 16.89 -56.50 91.49
C SER A 280 16.43 -57.47 92.59
N ALA A 281 15.21 -57.99 92.50
CA ALA A 281 14.71 -59.00 93.43
C ALA A 281 13.69 -59.89 92.69
N VAL A 282 14.09 -61.12 92.38
CA VAL A 282 13.27 -62.09 91.65
C VAL A 282 13.04 -63.31 92.55
N SER A 283 11.77 -63.62 92.77
CA SER A 283 11.27 -64.82 93.45
C SER A 283 9.90 -65.17 92.87
N GLY A 284 9.55 -66.46 92.80
CA GLY A 284 8.32 -66.89 92.13
C GLY A 284 8.44 -66.79 90.60
N THR A 285 7.38 -66.43 89.89
CA THR A 285 7.41 -66.42 88.41
C THR A 285 7.99 -65.13 87.85
N TYR A 286 8.98 -65.24 86.96
CA TYR A 286 9.50 -64.14 86.15
C TYR A 286 9.13 -64.37 84.69
N THR A 287 8.32 -63.46 84.12
CA THR A 287 7.85 -63.59 82.73
C THR A 287 8.63 -62.68 81.81
N ILE A 288 9.11 -63.25 80.70
CA ILE A 288 9.69 -62.51 79.58
C ILE A 288 8.73 -62.62 78.40
N ASP A 289 8.28 -61.47 77.92
CA ASP A 289 7.50 -61.37 76.69
C ASP A 289 8.45 -61.23 75.49
N CYS A 290 8.61 -62.32 74.75
CA CYS A 290 9.52 -62.40 73.62
C CYS A 290 9.08 -61.53 72.42
N SER A 291 7.86 -60.95 72.45
CA SER A 291 7.39 -60.04 71.41
C SER A 291 7.99 -58.63 71.49
N LEU A 292 8.51 -58.24 72.67
CA LEU A 292 8.91 -56.86 72.93
C LEU A 292 10.09 -56.40 72.04
N ARG A 293 11.14 -57.22 71.88
CA ARG A 293 12.26 -56.99 70.96
C ARG A 293 12.90 -58.30 70.51
N ASP A 294 13.64 -58.24 69.41
CA ASP A 294 14.39 -59.37 68.84
C ASP A 294 15.53 -59.82 69.75
N ASN A 295 16.22 -58.87 70.39
CA ASN A 295 17.29 -59.15 71.36
C ASN A 295 16.91 -58.55 72.71
N GLN A 296 16.83 -59.40 73.74
CA GLN A 296 16.51 -58.98 75.10
C GLN A 296 17.64 -59.39 76.06
N THR A 297 17.95 -58.53 77.02
CA THR A 297 19.02 -58.71 78.00
C THR A 297 18.42 -58.46 79.38
N HIS A 298 18.36 -59.50 80.21
CA HIS A 298 17.76 -59.42 81.53
C HIS A 298 18.83 -59.65 82.61
N TYR A 299 18.99 -58.67 83.49
CA TYR A 299 19.82 -58.75 84.68
C TYR A 299 18.94 -59.07 85.88
N LEU A 300 19.00 -60.30 86.36
CA LEU A 300 18.16 -60.80 87.45
C LEU A 300 18.99 -61.00 88.71
N THR A 301 18.42 -60.66 89.86
CA THR A 301 18.99 -61.02 91.17
C THR A 301 17.98 -61.89 91.91
N LEU A 302 18.33 -63.15 92.16
CA LEU A 302 17.45 -64.11 92.83
C LEU A 302 17.45 -63.86 94.35
N THR A 303 16.27 -63.63 94.90
CA THR A 303 16.04 -63.52 96.34
C THR A 303 15.24 -64.71 96.90
N GLY A 304 14.90 -65.65 96.03
CA GLY A 304 14.19 -66.89 96.29
C GLY A 304 14.23 -67.79 95.05
N ASN A 305 13.75 -69.03 95.18
CA ASN A 305 13.53 -69.86 93.99
C ASN A 305 12.53 -69.18 93.06
N ALA A 306 12.84 -69.21 91.76
CA ALA A 306 12.03 -68.58 90.74
C ALA A 306 11.76 -69.53 89.58
N THR A 307 10.74 -69.23 88.79
CA THR A 307 10.42 -69.94 87.55
C THR A 307 10.38 -68.93 86.41
N LEU A 308 11.15 -69.19 85.37
CA LEU A 308 11.08 -68.43 84.13
C LEU A 308 9.83 -68.83 83.34
N SER A 309 9.10 -67.85 82.84
CA SER A 309 8.04 -68.03 81.86
C SER A 309 8.40 -67.24 80.61
N LEU A 310 8.33 -67.89 79.45
CA LEU A 310 8.53 -67.25 78.15
C LEU A 310 7.18 -67.19 77.44
N THR A 311 6.72 -66.01 77.08
CA THR A 311 5.46 -65.80 76.34
C THR A 311 5.73 -65.21 74.97
N ASN A 312 4.80 -65.44 74.02
CA ASN A 312 4.88 -64.90 72.65
C ASN A 312 6.22 -65.18 71.96
N MET A 313 6.77 -66.38 72.17
CA MET A 313 7.97 -66.82 71.49
C MET A 313 7.73 -66.81 69.98
N VAL A 314 8.75 -66.43 69.22
CA VAL A 314 8.79 -66.47 67.76
C VAL A 314 10.20 -66.87 67.37
N ALA A 315 10.36 -67.55 66.23
CA ALA A 315 11.67 -67.89 65.71
C ALA A 315 12.54 -66.63 65.53
N GLY A 316 13.81 -66.71 65.94
CA GLY A 316 14.80 -65.63 65.79
C GLY A 316 14.91 -64.66 66.96
N LYS A 317 14.12 -64.83 68.02
CA LYS A 317 14.24 -64.04 69.26
C LYS A 317 15.39 -64.58 70.12
N ASN A 318 16.26 -63.68 70.59
CA ASN A 318 17.38 -64.00 71.46
C ASN A 318 17.19 -63.34 72.83
N ILE A 319 17.36 -64.14 73.88
CA ILE A 319 17.25 -63.69 75.26
C ILE A 319 18.56 -64.02 75.97
N TYR A 320 19.23 -62.99 76.44
CA TYR A 320 20.37 -63.13 77.34
C TYR A 320 19.91 -62.90 78.77
N LEU A 321 20.21 -63.84 79.67
CA LEU A 321 19.95 -63.71 81.09
C LEU A 321 21.28 -63.67 81.83
N ARG A 322 21.44 -62.70 82.74
CA ARG A 322 22.50 -62.69 83.74
C ARG A 322 21.84 -62.79 85.11
N VAL A 323 21.96 -63.96 85.74
CA VAL A 323 21.26 -64.29 86.98
C VAL A 323 22.27 -64.32 88.13
N VAL A 324 22.08 -63.41 89.09
CA VAL A 324 22.93 -63.22 90.27
C VAL A 324 22.27 -63.80 91.51
N GLN A 325 23.03 -64.46 92.39
CA GLN A 325 22.54 -64.90 93.70
C GLN A 325 22.46 -63.71 94.67
N GLY A 326 21.25 -63.33 95.11
CA GLY A 326 21.01 -62.11 95.90
C GLY A 326 21.11 -62.24 97.41
N GLY A 327 21.22 -63.46 97.96
CA GLY A 327 21.24 -63.68 99.42
C GLY A 327 21.73 -65.08 99.81
N VAL A 328 21.74 -65.36 101.12
CA VAL A 328 22.10 -66.68 101.67
C VAL A 328 21.00 -67.69 101.37
N GLY A 329 21.19 -68.47 100.30
CA GLY A 329 20.26 -69.52 99.88
C GLY A 329 20.67 -70.10 98.54
N SER A 330 20.55 -71.41 98.39
CA SER A 330 20.80 -72.09 97.12
C SER A 330 19.61 -71.92 96.17
N PHE A 331 19.39 -70.69 95.71
CA PHE A 331 18.26 -70.37 94.82
C PHE A 331 18.53 -70.81 93.39
N THR A 332 17.48 -71.27 92.72
CA THR A 332 17.51 -71.66 91.31
C THR A 332 16.44 -70.94 90.52
N LEU A 333 16.66 -70.82 89.21
CA LEU A 333 15.63 -70.41 88.24
C LEU A 333 15.19 -71.65 87.46
N ALA A 334 13.98 -72.11 87.69
CA ALA A 334 13.39 -73.20 86.92
C ALA A 334 13.04 -72.69 85.51
N PHE A 335 13.53 -73.38 84.48
CA PHE A 335 13.20 -73.06 83.10
C PHE A 335 11.91 -73.79 82.68
N PRO A 336 11.09 -73.20 81.79
CA PRO A 336 9.89 -73.86 81.30
C PRO A 336 10.29 -75.04 80.39
N GLY A 337 9.41 -76.04 80.25
CA GLY A 337 9.67 -77.21 79.40
C GLY A 337 9.84 -76.88 77.90
N SER A 338 9.53 -75.66 77.49
CA SER A 338 9.83 -75.14 76.15
C SER A 338 11.31 -74.78 75.95
N VAL A 339 12.12 -74.72 77.01
CA VAL A 339 13.56 -74.46 76.91
C VAL A 339 14.32 -75.78 77.01
N THR A 340 15.06 -76.12 75.95
CA THR A 340 15.89 -77.33 75.92
C THR A 340 17.35 -76.95 76.03
N PHE A 341 18.06 -77.56 76.99
CA PHE A 341 19.51 -77.44 77.11
C PHE A 341 20.20 -78.67 76.47
N PRO A 342 21.40 -78.49 75.87
CA PRO A 342 22.14 -79.58 75.25
C PRO A 342 22.27 -80.81 76.15
N GLY A 343 21.94 -81.98 75.60
CA GLY A 343 22.04 -83.27 76.28
C GLY A 343 21.05 -83.48 77.43
N ALA A 344 20.01 -82.66 77.55
CA ALA A 344 19.08 -82.67 78.69
C ALA A 344 19.80 -82.57 80.05
N ALA A 345 21.00 -81.96 80.06
CA ALA A 345 21.80 -81.84 81.27
C ALA A 345 21.07 -80.97 82.30
N ALA A 346 21.10 -81.40 83.56
CA ALA A 346 20.71 -80.53 84.66
C ALA A 346 21.63 -79.30 84.67
N ILE A 347 21.06 -78.12 84.95
CA ILE A 347 21.83 -76.89 85.06
C ILE A 347 22.68 -76.98 86.34
N ASP A 348 24.00 -76.91 86.19
CA ASP A 348 24.91 -76.73 87.31
C ASP A 348 24.88 -75.26 87.79
N TRP A 349 24.27 -75.03 88.95
CA TRP A 349 24.10 -73.69 89.50
C TRP A 349 25.30 -73.26 90.33
N ASN A 350 25.77 -72.02 90.14
CA ASN A 350 26.51 -71.33 91.20
C ASN A 350 25.51 -70.76 92.21
N THR A 351 25.55 -71.28 93.44
CA THR A 351 24.63 -70.93 94.53
C THR A 351 25.25 -70.03 95.59
N THR A 352 26.54 -69.70 95.44
CA THR A 352 27.21 -68.80 96.38
C THR A 352 26.67 -67.38 96.20
N PRO A 353 26.33 -66.65 97.28
CA PRO A 353 25.85 -65.27 97.17
C PRO A 353 26.80 -64.40 96.33
N GLY A 354 26.24 -63.58 95.43
CA GLY A 354 26.99 -62.69 94.52
C GLY A 354 27.55 -63.36 93.26
N THR A 355 27.50 -64.69 93.16
CA THR A 355 27.94 -65.40 91.94
C THR A 355 26.89 -65.34 90.84
N VAL A 356 27.33 -65.66 89.61
CA VAL A 356 26.56 -65.39 88.40
C VAL A 356 26.43 -66.65 87.55
N ASN A 357 25.21 -66.89 87.08
CA ASN A 357 24.95 -67.82 86.01
C ASN A 357 24.43 -67.02 84.83
N THR A 358 24.98 -67.23 83.64
CA THR A 358 24.50 -66.57 82.43
C THR A 358 23.87 -67.59 81.51
N PHE A 359 22.80 -67.17 80.83
CA PHE A 359 22.05 -67.99 79.92
C PHE A 359 21.86 -67.24 78.61
N SER A 360 21.93 -67.97 77.50
CA SER A 360 21.54 -67.50 76.19
C SER A 360 20.43 -68.42 75.71
N LEU A 361 19.27 -67.86 75.41
CA LEU A 361 18.12 -68.59 74.89
C LEU A 361 17.83 -68.09 73.48
N ASN A 362 17.73 -69.01 72.52
CA ASN A 362 17.34 -68.70 71.14
C ASN A 362 16.00 -69.38 70.83
N CYS A 363 14.95 -68.59 70.65
CA CYS A 363 13.65 -69.11 70.24
C CYS A 363 13.73 -69.56 68.78
N TYR A 364 13.49 -70.84 68.51
CA TYR A 364 13.44 -71.39 67.14
C TYR A 364 12.00 -71.56 66.64
N SER A 365 10.99 -71.41 67.51
CA SER A 365 9.57 -71.49 67.16
C SER A 365 8.70 -70.75 68.17
N SER A 366 7.38 -70.79 68.00
CA SER A 366 6.43 -70.27 68.98
C SER A 366 6.25 -71.14 70.23
N ALA A 367 6.82 -72.33 70.24
CA ALA A 367 6.65 -73.31 71.33
C ALA A 367 7.97 -73.75 71.97
N GLY A 368 9.12 -73.34 71.44
CA GLY A 368 10.42 -73.84 71.89
C GLY A 368 11.59 -72.87 71.71
N ALA A 369 12.57 -73.01 72.61
CA ALA A 369 13.83 -72.29 72.59
C ALA A 369 15.00 -73.22 72.98
N ASP A 370 16.15 -73.01 72.35
CA ASP A 370 17.40 -73.66 72.72
C ASP A 370 18.14 -72.80 73.74
N GLY A 371 18.61 -73.43 74.82
CA GLY A 371 19.32 -72.77 75.90
C GLY A 371 20.79 -73.17 75.95
N TRP A 372 21.67 -72.20 76.18
CA TRP A 372 23.05 -72.40 76.61
C TRP A 372 23.26 -71.70 77.93
N TYR A 373 24.14 -72.22 78.77
CA TYR A 373 24.48 -71.57 80.02
C TYR A 373 25.96 -71.64 80.32
N THR A 374 26.44 -70.66 81.07
CA THR A 374 27.77 -70.69 81.68
C THR A 374 27.66 -70.30 83.14
N LYS A 375 28.53 -70.92 83.93
CA LYS A 375 28.67 -70.70 85.37
C LYS A 375 29.93 -69.86 85.58
N GLN A 376 29.81 -68.74 86.31
CA GLN A 376 30.91 -67.85 86.63
C GLN A 376 31.12 -67.74 88.14
#